data_AF-A0A1B2DI20-F1
#
_entry.id   AF-A0A1B2DI20-F1
#
_cell.length_a   1.000
_cell.length_b   1.000
_cell.length_c   1.000
_cell.angle_alpha   90.00
_cell.angle_beta   90.00
_cell.angle_gamma   90.00
#
_symmetry.space_group_name_H-M   'P 1'
#
loop_
_entity.id
_entity.type
_entity.pdbx_description
1 polymer ?
#
loop_
_entity_poly.entity_id
_entity_poly.type
_entity_poly.pdbx_seq_one_letter_code
_entity_poly.pdbx_strand_id
1 'polypeptide(L)'
;MVNISTTRKSNKSGKAWRSLLALPLLAALIWTGGPHSAAIASGEQAASRLQEQGQEQAAEAAQAVPKSFTQIEAAHNYTIALRSDGTVWAWGRNLWGELGLEGNPGFRNTVAPVRYSGLSDIVYIHINKSDQNYMAVKADGTVWTWGHNDSSGKNANGLRQVAGAAGVAKVAGGYGYDIALLNNGTVSTWTKQQDDTGKLSFGKPAAVKGLNQIVQVAYGYPKAYAVKKDGTVWSWQPVATPRDGAETIKPTAPAKISSLSGITSIVAYSGGLMALDTKGKAWSIAENGKKQALYPILTLKEISGSAGSLLMLTTDGEVFAYGNTATGKQGKVRGLTRIKHIAAGEDHGVAIDEDGKAWGWGHNKFYEAGGPSVRSDGMVYTPMQARPAVDTFINGQWLSSIYPALPQGETVYVPIKDVAKQLGMTLSAVLTKEGFRIYTLKYKERSATFRIGDTQAKAGNTSFEMPEAPIVYSGATAVPYQLLEQGFGLSVQWNEKLSQLAISDQSDE
;
A
#
# COMPACT_ATOMS: atom_id res chain seq x y z
N MET A 1 -32.84 -37.49 -63.47
CA MET A 1 -34.22 -37.82 -63.05
C MET A 1 -34.32 -37.42 -61.58
N VAL A 2 -34.81 -36.23 -61.20
CA VAL A 2 -36.25 -35.87 -60.99
C VAL A 2 -36.88 -36.86 -59.97
N ASN A 3 -37.48 -36.55 -58.82
CA ASN A 3 -37.99 -35.34 -58.14
C ASN A 3 -38.22 -35.67 -56.62
N ILE A 4 -37.98 -34.74 -55.69
CA ILE A 4 -38.92 -33.97 -54.81
C ILE A 4 -39.29 -34.54 -53.41
N SER A 5 -38.82 -33.79 -52.41
CA SER A 5 -39.39 -33.28 -51.13
C SER A 5 -40.25 -34.12 -50.16
N THR A 6 -39.92 -34.02 -48.86
CA THR A 6 -40.70 -33.20 -47.88
C THR A 6 -39.91 -32.87 -46.57
N THR A 7 -39.77 -31.57 -46.32
CA THR A 7 -39.80 -30.76 -45.06
C THR A 7 -39.10 -31.17 -43.73
N ARG A 8 -37.97 -30.47 -43.48
CA ARG A 8 -37.63 -29.51 -42.39
C ARG A 8 -38.11 -29.73 -40.94
N LYS A 9 -37.16 -29.86 -40.00
CA LYS A 9 -36.89 -28.86 -38.92
C LYS A 9 -35.51 -29.06 -38.30
N SER A 10 -34.74 -27.98 -38.23
CA SER A 10 -33.38 -27.87 -37.68
C SER A 10 -33.42 -27.37 -36.24
N ASN A 11 -32.55 -27.88 -35.38
CA ASN A 11 -32.13 -27.18 -34.15
C ASN A 11 -30.60 -27.15 -34.07
N LYS A 12 -30.03 -25.94 -33.99
CA LYS A 12 -28.62 -25.66 -33.71
C LYS A 12 -28.53 -24.48 -32.74
N SER A 13 -27.48 -24.53 -31.91
CA SER A 13 -26.90 -23.47 -31.04
C SER A 13 -27.72 -23.10 -29.80
N GLY A 14 -27.17 -22.77 -28.63
CA GLY A 14 -25.79 -22.51 -28.20
C GLY A 14 -25.79 -21.38 -27.15
N LYS A 15 -24.84 -21.45 -26.19
CA LYS A 15 -24.31 -20.38 -25.31
C LYS A 15 -24.98 -19.99 -23.98
N ALA A 16 -24.05 -19.81 -23.02
CA ALA A 16 -23.90 -18.75 -22.02
C ALA A 16 -24.64 -18.88 -20.68
N TRP A 17 -23.88 -19.25 -19.65
CA TRP A 17 -24.18 -18.95 -18.26
C TRP A 17 -23.69 -17.54 -17.93
N ARG A 18 -24.62 -16.62 -17.65
CA ARG A 18 -24.37 -15.34 -16.98
C ARG A 18 -25.02 -15.41 -15.62
N SER A 19 -24.22 -15.32 -14.56
CA SER A 19 -24.66 -15.11 -13.20
C SER A 19 -25.10 -13.64 -13.07
N LEU A 20 -26.40 -13.39 -13.08
CA LEU A 20 -27.00 -12.13 -12.65
C LEU A 20 -27.55 -12.34 -11.24
N LEU A 21 -27.08 -11.53 -10.31
CA LEU A 21 -27.66 -11.33 -8.99
C LEU A 21 -29.16 -11.04 -9.13
N ALA A 22 -29.98 -11.87 -8.52
CA ALA A 22 -31.42 -11.66 -8.42
C ALA A 22 -31.71 -10.63 -7.32
N LEU A 23 -32.26 -9.47 -7.70
CA LEU A 23 -32.97 -8.58 -6.79
C LEU A 23 -34.36 -9.18 -6.51
N PRO A 24 -34.87 -9.19 -5.26
CA PRO A 24 -36.26 -9.55 -5.04
C PRO A 24 -37.14 -8.35 -5.40
N LEU A 25 -37.86 -8.48 -6.52
CA LEU A 25 -39.08 -7.71 -6.80
C LEU A 25 -40.18 -8.28 -5.92
N LEU A 26 -40.70 -7.50 -4.97
CA LEU A 26 -41.92 -7.84 -4.24
C LEU A 26 -43.03 -6.87 -4.60
N ALA A 27 -44.03 -7.42 -5.29
CA ALA A 27 -45.23 -6.75 -5.75
C ALA A 27 -46.13 -6.38 -4.58
N ALA A 28 -46.58 -5.13 -4.51
CA ALA A 28 -47.65 -4.72 -3.62
C ALA A 28 -49.01 -5.09 -4.26
N LEU A 29 -49.70 -6.09 -3.71
CA LEU A 29 -51.12 -6.33 -3.98
C LEU A 29 -51.95 -5.27 -3.24
N ILE A 30 -52.81 -4.57 -3.97
CA ILE A 30 -53.83 -3.68 -3.41
C ILE A 30 -55.00 -4.56 -2.95
N TRP A 31 -55.33 -4.55 -1.65
CA TRP A 31 -56.56 -5.09 -1.12
C TRP A 31 -57.22 -4.10 -0.16
N THR A 32 -58.52 -3.85 -0.36
CA THR A 32 -59.30 -2.79 0.28
C THR A 32 -60.04 -3.29 1.53
N GLY A 33 -59.85 -2.61 2.67
CA GLY A 33 -60.84 -2.51 3.77
C GLY A 33 -60.45 -3.11 5.13
N GLY A 34 -60.41 -2.27 6.19
CA GLY A 34 -60.30 -2.67 7.61
C GLY A 34 -59.08 -2.11 8.36
N PRO A 35 -59.07 -1.96 9.71
CA PRO A 35 -58.14 -1.08 10.42
C PRO A 35 -56.72 -1.67 10.46
N HIS A 36 -55.90 -1.28 9.49
CA HIS A 36 -54.56 -1.85 9.28
C HIS A 36 -53.39 -0.90 9.55
N SER A 37 -53.56 0.18 10.32
CA SER A 37 -52.43 1.07 10.61
C SER A 37 -51.35 0.42 11.49
N ALA A 38 -51.71 -0.49 12.40
CA ALA A 38 -50.74 -1.19 13.25
C ALA A 38 -50.01 -2.35 12.54
N ALA A 39 -50.72 -3.08 11.67
CA ALA A 39 -50.15 -4.22 10.93
C ALA A 39 -49.17 -3.76 9.83
N ILE A 40 -49.49 -2.66 9.12
CA ILE A 40 -48.61 -2.09 8.09
C ILE A 40 -47.34 -1.49 8.72
N ALA A 41 -47.47 -0.77 9.84
CA ALA A 41 -46.32 -0.27 10.59
C ALA A 41 -45.42 -1.40 11.14
N SER A 42 -46.01 -2.52 11.58
CA SER A 42 -45.24 -3.69 12.03
C SER A 42 -44.50 -4.40 10.89
N GLY A 43 -45.07 -4.40 9.67
CA GLY A 43 -44.46 -4.95 8.46
C GLY A 43 -43.29 -4.10 7.94
N GLU A 44 -43.43 -2.78 7.94
CA GLU A 44 -42.35 -1.85 7.58
C GLU A 44 -41.18 -1.92 8.55
N GLN A 45 -41.45 -2.01 9.86
CA GLN A 45 -40.41 -2.21 10.88
C GLN A 45 -39.74 -3.58 10.79
N ALA A 46 -40.45 -4.62 10.36
CA ALA A 46 -39.87 -5.94 10.13
C ALA A 46 -38.98 -5.94 8.88
N ALA A 47 -39.39 -5.26 7.80
CA ALA A 47 -38.60 -5.10 6.59
C ALA A 47 -37.33 -4.26 6.82
N SER A 48 -37.41 -3.17 7.59
CA SER A 48 -36.23 -2.36 7.99
C SER A 48 -35.23 -3.18 8.79
N ARG A 49 -35.70 -3.97 9.77
CA ARG A 49 -34.83 -4.85 10.57
C ARG A 49 -34.16 -5.94 9.74
N LEU A 50 -34.86 -6.54 8.78
CA LEU A 50 -34.26 -7.53 7.87
C LEU A 50 -33.24 -6.89 6.92
N GLN A 51 -33.47 -5.65 6.50
CA GLN A 51 -32.53 -4.89 5.67
C GLN A 51 -31.28 -4.48 6.47
N GLU A 52 -31.46 -4.00 7.70
CA GLU A 52 -30.36 -3.70 8.64
C GLU A 52 -29.56 -4.96 8.97
N GLN A 53 -30.21 -6.07 9.31
CA GLN A 53 -29.55 -7.36 9.54
C GLN A 53 -28.81 -7.87 8.29
N GLY A 54 -29.40 -7.72 7.10
CA GLY A 54 -28.76 -8.08 5.85
C GLY A 54 -27.55 -7.19 5.53
N GLN A 55 -27.61 -5.89 5.85
CA GLN A 55 -26.50 -4.96 5.71
C GLN A 55 -25.39 -5.22 6.73
N GLU A 56 -25.75 -5.57 7.97
CA GLU A 56 -24.83 -5.92 9.04
C GLU A 56 -24.11 -7.24 8.73
N GLN A 57 -24.83 -8.27 8.30
CA GLN A 57 -24.22 -9.53 7.83
C GLN A 57 -23.36 -9.34 6.58
N ALA A 58 -23.74 -8.45 5.67
CA ALA A 58 -22.92 -8.11 4.50
C ALA A 58 -21.66 -7.31 4.90
N ALA A 59 -21.76 -6.42 5.88
CA ALA A 59 -20.62 -5.67 6.42
C ALA A 59 -19.66 -6.58 7.20
N GLU A 60 -20.18 -7.51 8.00
CA GLU A 60 -19.43 -8.54 8.73
C GLU A 60 -18.74 -9.51 7.75
N ALA A 61 -19.45 -9.96 6.71
CA ALA A 61 -18.88 -10.78 5.65
C ALA A 61 -17.81 -10.05 4.83
N ALA A 62 -17.97 -8.73 4.59
CA ALA A 62 -16.95 -7.92 3.93
C ALA A 62 -15.70 -7.71 4.81
N GLN A 63 -15.88 -7.63 6.13
CA GLN A 63 -14.76 -7.60 7.10
C GLN A 63 -14.05 -8.95 7.25
N ALA A 64 -14.70 -10.06 6.90
CA ALA A 64 -14.15 -11.42 6.96
C ALA A 64 -13.30 -11.83 5.73
N VAL A 65 -13.07 -10.94 4.76
CA VAL A 65 -12.21 -11.22 3.60
C VAL A 65 -10.76 -10.86 3.93
N PRO A 66 -9.79 -11.79 3.76
CA PRO A 66 -8.38 -11.47 3.92
C PRO A 66 -7.98 -10.29 3.05
N LYS A 67 -7.40 -9.28 3.69
CA LYS A 67 -6.94 -8.07 3.00
C LYS A 67 -5.65 -8.39 2.26
N SER A 68 -5.51 -7.79 1.09
CA SER A 68 -4.44 -8.17 0.16
C SER A 68 -3.74 -6.91 -0.36
N PHE A 69 -2.43 -6.97 -0.57
CA PHE A 69 -1.72 -5.85 -1.20
C PHE A 69 -2.09 -5.77 -2.68
N THR A 70 -2.34 -4.55 -3.16
CA THR A 70 -2.79 -4.25 -4.52
C THR A 70 -1.78 -3.42 -5.30
N GLN A 71 -0.92 -2.66 -4.62
CA GLN A 71 0.21 -1.94 -5.21
C GLN A 71 1.41 -1.99 -4.27
N ILE A 72 2.61 -2.05 -4.83
CA ILE A 72 3.87 -2.00 -4.08
C ILE A 72 4.89 -1.14 -4.84
N GLU A 73 5.67 -0.36 -4.12
CA GLU A 73 6.79 0.41 -4.68
C GLU A 73 8.01 0.30 -3.76
N ALA A 74 9.20 0.28 -4.36
CA ALA A 74 10.47 0.18 -3.67
C ALA A 74 11.41 1.32 -4.07
N ALA A 75 12.14 1.85 -3.10
CA ALA A 75 13.16 2.88 -3.27
C ALA A 75 14.55 2.32 -2.93
N HIS A 76 15.44 3.10 -2.29
CA HIS A 76 16.79 2.64 -1.91
C HIS A 76 16.75 1.46 -0.94
N ASN A 77 16.21 1.67 0.27
CA ASN A 77 16.21 0.67 1.35
C ASN A 77 14.86 0.61 2.08
N TYR A 78 13.77 0.95 1.40
CA TYR A 78 12.43 0.92 1.97
C TYR A 78 11.39 0.63 0.89
N THR A 79 10.23 0.21 1.35
CA THR A 79 9.11 -0.23 0.53
C THR A 79 7.83 0.40 1.07
N ILE A 80 6.93 0.80 0.17
CA ILE A 80 5.55 1.13 0.51
C ILE A 80 4.58 0.22 -0.25
N ALA A 81 3.43 -0.03 0.35
CA ALA A 81 2.39 -0.85 -0.25
C ALA A 81 0.99 -0.30 0.04
N LEU A 82 0.12 -0.43 -0.95
CA LEU A 82 -1.30 -0.15 -0.84
C LEU A 82 -2.02 -1.47 -0.63
N ARG A 83 -2.91 -1.51 0.35
CA ARG A 83 -3.75 -2.67 0.64
C ARG A 83 -5.18 -2.44 0.13
N SER A 84 -5.89 -3.53 -0.14
CA SER A 84 -7.23 -3.54 -0.74
C SER A 84 -8.30 -2.78 0.06
N ASP A 85 -8.06 -2.50 1.34
CA ASP A 85 -8.92 -1.69 2.21
C ASP A 85 -8.57 -0.19 2.18
N GLY A 86 -7.74 0.25 1.22
CA GLY A 86 -7.36 1.65 1.05
C GLY A 86 -6.35 2.15 2.09
N THR A 87 -5.71 1.24 2.84
CA THR A 87 -4.67 1.59 3.81
C THR A 87 -3.28 1.51 3.18
N VAL A 88 -2.38 2.38 3.63
CA VAL A 88 -0.99 2.43 3.16
C VAL A 88 -0.06 1.94 4.24
N TRP A 89 0.91 1.12 3.83
CA TRP A 89 1.88 0.46 4.69
C TRP A 89 3.30 0.71 4.20
N ALA A 90 4.27 0.72 5.11
CA ALA A 90 5.68 0.86 4.78
C ALA A 90 6.58 -0.05 5.61
N TRP A 91 7.73 -0.42 5.09
CA TRP A 91 8.78 -1.11 5.84
C TRP A 91 10.17 -0.85 5.29
N GLY A 92 11.20 -1.25 6.05
CA GLY A 92 12.59 -1.02 5.71
C GLY A 92 13.26 0.02 6.60
N ARG A 93 14.19 0.77 6.01
CA ARG A 93 15.04 1.78 6.66
C ARG A 93 14.28 3.03 7.06
N ASN A 94 14.62 3.56 8.23
CA ASN A 94 14.11 4.81 8.79
C ASN A 94 15.21 5.58 9.58
N LEU A 95 16.47 5.52 9.13
CA LEU A 95 17.59 6.22 9.78
C LEU A 95 17.46 7.74 9.76
N TRP A 96 16.85 8.26 8.70
CA TRP A 96 16.70 9.68 8.42
C TRP A 96 15.24 10.07 8.28
N GLY A 97 14.29 9.25 8.74
CA GLY A 97 12.87 9.47 8.52
C GLY A 97 12.40 9.06 7.12
N GLU A 98 13.14 8.18 6.44
CA GLU A 98 12.83 7.77 5.06
C GLU A 98 11.39 7.27 4.94
N LEU A 99 10.86 6.53 5.93
CA LEU A 99 9.47 6.05 5.89
C LEU A 99 8.42 7.16 5.99
N GLY A 100 8.80 8.43 6.23
CA GLY A 100 7.87 9.55 6.30
C GLY A 100 6.77 9.37 7.35
N LEU A 101 7.04 8.58 8.40
CA LEU A 101 6.10 8.37 9.49
C LEU A 101 5.92 9.67 10.27
N GLU A 102 4.73 9.86 10.83
CA GLU A 102 4.48 11.00 11.72
C GLU A 102 5.19 10.81 13.06
N GLY A 103 5.64 11.93 13.64
CA GLY A 103 6.39 11.94 14.89
C GLY A 103 7.89 11.65 14.71
N ASN A 104 8.58 11.41 15.83
CA ASN A 104 9.97 10.97 15.86
C ASN A 104 10.02 9.55 16.42
N PRO A 105 9.85 8.51 15.57
CA PRO A 105 9.82 7.12 16.00
C PRO A 105 11.04 6.64 16.80
N GLY A 106 12.17 7.36 16.74
CA GLY A 106 13.41 7.00 17.42
C GLY A 106 14.04 5.68 16.95
N PHE A 107 13.45 5.03 15.95
CA PHE A 107 13.92 3.76 15.40
C PHE A 107 14.48 3.89 13.99
N ARG A 108 15.44 3.01 13.69
CA ARG A 108 16.25 3.05 12.48
C ARG A 108 15.73 2.17 11.35
N ASN A 109 14.85 1.23 11.65
CA ASN A 109 14.22 0.30 10.70
C ASN A 109 12.97 -0.38 11.30
N THR A 110 12.11 -0.93 10.43
CA THR A 110 10.98 -1.78 10.84
C THR A 110 11.02 -3.17 10.21
N VAL A 111 10.87 -4.20 11.04
CA VAL A 111 10.90 -5.62 10.64
C VAL A 111 9.55 -6.12 10.11
N ALA A 112 8.49 -5.34 10.28
CA ALA A 112 7.15 -5.62 9.77
C ALA A 112 6.51 -4.35 9.20
N PRO A 113 5.51 -4.49 8.29
CA PRO A 113 4.80 -3.34 7.74
C PRO A 113 4.17 -2.47 8.83
N VAL A 114 4.45 -1.17 8.78
CA VAL A 114 3.81 -0.14 9.61
C VAL A 114 2.76 0.62 8.82
N ARG A 115 1.62 0.94 9.44
CA ARG A 115 0.52 1.65 8.78
C ARG A 115 0.70 3.18 8.92
N TYR A 116 0.32 3.92 7.88
CA TYR A 116 0.07 5.37 8.01
C TYR A 116 -1.34 5.61 8.55
N SER A 117 -1.46 5.94 9.83
CA SER A 117 -2.76 6.10 10.52
C SER A 117 -3.62 7.23 9.96
N GLY A 118 -3.02 8.31 9.45
CA GLY A 118 -3.75 9.43 8.85
C GLY A 118 -4.18 9.24 7.39
N LEU A 119 -3.91 8.07 6.80
CA LEU A 119 -4.32 7.73 5.42
C LEU A 119 -5.35 6.60 5.40
N SER A 120 -6.47 6.89 4.75
CA SER A 120 -7.57 5.97 4.43
C SER A 120 -8.06 6.24 3.01
N ASP A 121 -8.83 5.28 2.48
CA ASP A 121 -9.52 5.39 1.20
C ASP A 121 -8.59 5.67 0.02
N ILE A 122 -7.36 5.15 0.12
CA ILE A 122 -6.33 5.33 -0.91
C ILE A 122 -6.57 4.36 -2.07
N VAL A 123 -6.44 4.86 -3.29
CA VAL A 123 -6.60 4.06 -4.52
C VAL A 123 -5.33 3.98 -5.35
N TYR A 124 -4.32 4.81 -5.04
CA TYR A 124 -3.04 4.82 -5.72
C TYR A 124 -1.95 5.40 -4.81
N ILE A 125 -0.75 4.84 -4.87
CA ILE A 125 0.45 5.34 -4.18
C ILE A 125 1.59 5.61 -5.17
N HIS A 126 2.56 6.44 -4.78
CA HIS A 126 3.77 6.67 -5.55
C HIS A 126 4.94 7.14 -4.66
N ILE A 127 6.14 6.64 -4.92
CA ILE A 127 7.39 7.15 -4.36
C ILE A 127 8.10 8.00 -5.42
N ASN A 128 8.34 9.26 -5.09
CA ASN A 128 9.35 10.05 -5.78
C ASN A 128 10.74 9.64 -5.29
N LYS A 129 11.45 8.86 -6.11
CA LYS A 129 12.77 8.32 -5.77
C LYS A 129 13.87 9.39 -5.68
N SER A 130 13.75 10.54 -6.35
CA SER A 130 14.79 11.57 -6.32
C SER A 130 14.80 12.35 -5.00
N ASP A 131 13.61 12.67 -4.48
CA ASP A 131 13.47 13.58 -3.33
C ASP A 131 12.88 12.88 -2.09
N GLN A 132 12.69 11.55 -2.17
CA GLN A 132 12.17 10.71 -1.08
C GLN A 132 10.84 11.22 -0.50
N ASN A 133 9.96 11.65 -1.40
CA ASN A 133 8.62 12.12 -1.08
C ASN A 133 7.58 11.09 -1.55
N TYR A 134 6.56 10.88 -0.73
CA TYR A 134 5.44 10.01 -1.01
C TYR A 134 4.24 10.77 -1.51
N MET A 135 3.51 10.15 -2.42
CA MET A 135 2.21 10.65 -2.84
C MET A 135 1.18 9.53 -2.77
N ALA A 136 -0.06 9.91 -2.47
CA ALA A 136 -1.21 9.04 -2.55
C ALA A 136 -2.40 9.78 -3.14
N VAL A 137 -3.27 9.01 -3.81
CA VAL A 137 -4.53 9.49 -4.34
C VAL A 137 -5.64 8.81 -3.57
N LYS A 138 -6.55 9.60 -3.00
CA LYS A 138 -7.76 9.09 -2.34
C LYS A 138 -8.85 8.78 -3.37
N ALA A 139 -9.83 7.96 -3.00
CA ALA A 139 -10.97 7.61 -3.83
C ALA A 139 -11.81 8.82 -4.27
N ASP A 140 -11.79 9.91 -3.49
CA ASP A 140 -12.40 11.20 -3.82
C ASP A 140 -11.62 12.00 -4.89
N GLY A 141 -10.47 11.49 -5.33
CA GLY A 141 -9.60 12.11 -6.32
C GLY A 141 -8.70 13.22 -5.77
N THR A 142 -8.60 13.37 -4.45
CA THR A 142 -7.63 14.29 -3.81
C THR A 142 -6.23 13.67 -3.76
N VAL A 143 -5.21 14.51 -3.81
CA VAL A 143 -3.80 14.09 -3.72
C VAL A 143 -3.24 14.48 -2.36
N TRP A 144 -2.59 13.53 -1.73
CA TRP A 144 -1.89 13.68 -0.45
C TRP A 144 -0.42 13.38 -0.63
N THR A 145 0.41 14.06 0.13
CA THR A 145 1.87 13.95 0.10
C THR A 145 2.41 14.01 1.52
N TRP A 146 3.48 13.26 1.75
CA TRP A 146 4.17 13.20 3.02
C TRP A 146 5.61 12.74 2.83
N GLY A 147 6.35 12.73 3.92
CA GLY A 147 7.78 12.50 3.87
C GLY A 147 8.50 13.73 3.34
N HIS A 148 9.74 13.54 2.91
CA HIS A 148 10.76 14.57 2.77
C HIS A 148 11.25 15.12 4.10
N ASN A 149 12.55 14.95 4.33
CA ASN A 149 13.21 15.37 5.55
C ASN A 149 13.83 16.75 5.40
N ASP A 150 13.86 17.50 6.50
CA ASP A 150 14.73 18.66 6.62
C ASP A 150 16.20 18.23 6.70
N SER A 151 17.12 19.20 6.75
CA SER A 151 18.55 18.95 6.91
C SER A 151 18.91 18.16 8.19
N SER A 152 17.98 18.00 9.13
CA SER A 152 18.14 17.23 10.38
C SER A 152 17.58 15.81 10.31
N GLY A 153 17.02 15.38 9.16
CA GLY A 153 16.44 14.04 9.02
C GLY A 153 15.06 13.89 9.68
N LYS A 154 14.36 14.99 9.96
CA LYS A 154 12.99 14.96 10.49
C LYS A 154 12.00 15.17 9.36
N ASN A 155 10.89 14.42 9.40
CA ASN A 155 9.76 14.65 8.51
C ASN A 155 9.16 16.03 8.80
N ALA A 156 9.52 17.01 7.97
CA ALA A 156 9.13 18.41 8.14
C ALA A 156 7.70 18.70 7.65
N ASN A 157 7.09 17.75 6.93
CA ASN A 157 5.88 18.00 6.17
C ASN A 157 4.63 17.35 6.75
N GLY A 158 4.75 16.21 7.45
CA GLY A 158 3.59 15.43 7.88
C GLY A 158 2.69 15.06 6.70
N LEU A 159 1.48 14.56 6.96
CA LEU A 159 0.49 14.34 5.92
C LEU A 159 -0.13 15.66 5.44
N ARG A 160 -0.05 15.95 4.14
CA ARG A 160 -0.57 17.18 3.53
C ARG A 160 -1.35 16.92 2.25
N GLN A 161 -2.47 17.62 2.09
CA GLN A 161 -3.20 17.64 0.83
C GLN A 161 -2.56 18.64 -0.15
N VAL A 162 -2.42 18.26 -1.42
CA VAL A 162 -2.00 19.17 -2.50
C VAL A 162 -3.20 20.02 -2.93
N ALA A 163 -3.20 21.29 -2.52
CA ALA A 163 -4.31 22.20 -2.78
C ALA A 163 -4.58 22.36 -4.30
N GLY A 164 -5.85 22.22 -4.69
CA GLY A 164 -6.30 22.37 -6.07
C GLY A 164 -6.08 21.13 -6.97
N ALA A 165 -5.41 20.08 -6.50
CA ALA A 165 -5.36 18.79 -7.18
C ALA A 165 -6.63 17.98 -6.84
N ALA A 166 -7.53 17.84 -7.81
CA ALA A 166 -8.81 17.14 -7.65
C ALA A 166 -9.14 16.29 -8.88
N GLY A 167 -9.97 15.25 -8.69
CA GLY A 167 -10.33 14.31 -9.75
C GLY A 167 -9.15 13.51 -10.29
N VAL A 168 -8.11 13.32 -9.46
CA VAL A 168 -6.88 12.60 -9.81
C VAL A 168 -7.11 11.09 -9.75
N ALA A 169 -6.52 10.35 -10.68
CA ALA A 169 -6.51 8.90 -10.74
C ALA A 169 -5.15 8.31 -10.36
N LYS A 170 -4.08 8.92 -10.88
CA LYS A 170 -2.68 8.51 -10.64
C LYS A 170 -1.78 9.74 -10.59
N VAL A 171 -0.64 9.58 -9.94
CA VAL A 171 0.40 10.60 -9.88
C VAL A 171 1.75 10.02 -10.30
N ALA A 172 2.61 10.88 -10.83
CA ALA A 172 4.03 10.60 -11.02
C ALA A 172 4.80 11.87 -10.65
N GLY A 173 5.90 11.74 -9.90
CA GLY A 173 6.60 12.90 -9.35
C GLY A 173 8.12 12.76 -9.40
N GLY A 174 8.80 13.89 -9.35
CA GLY A 174 10.25 13.97 -9.34
C GLY A 174 10.74 15.34 -8.87
N TYR A 175 11.99 15.65 -9.17
CA TYR A 175 12.59 16.95 -8.81
C TYR A 175 11.87 18.11 -9.52
N GLY A 176 11.37 19.06 -8.74
CA GLY A 176 10.82 20.36 -9.18
C GLY A 176 9.36 20.36 -9.65
N TYR A 177 8.80 19.23 -10.09
CA TYR A 177 7.41 19.15 -10.52
C TYR A 177 6.80 17.77 -10.32
N ASP A 178 5.47 17.74 -10.21
CA ASP A 178 4.68 16.50 -10.23
C ASP A 178 3.64 16.52 -11.36
N ILE A 179 3.12 15.34 -11.68
CA ILE A 179 2.17 15.09 -12.76
C ILE A 179 0.97 14.33 -12.17
N ALA A 180 -0.23 14.78 -12.46
CA ALA A 180 -1.47 14.04 -12.22
C ALA A 180 -2.09 13.56 -13.53
N LEU A 181 -2.40 12.28 -13.59
CA LEU A 181 -3.40 11.73 -14.51
C LEU A 181 -4.77 11.84 -13.85
N LEU A 182 -5.70 12.53 -14.50
CA LEU A 182 -7.07 12.72 -14.02
C LEU A 182 -8.00 11.58 -14.46
N ASN A 183 -9.08 11.35 -13.71
CA ASN A 183 -10.09 10.32 -13.98
C ASN A 183 -10.75 10.46 -15.37
N ASN A 184 -10.78 11.68 -15.92
CA ASN A 184 -11.28 11.96 -17.26
C ASN A 184 -10.26 11.68 -18.39
N GLY A 185 -9.08 11.15 -18.06
CA GLY A 185 -8.02 10.83 -19.01
C GLY A 185 -7.19 12.05 -19.48
N THR A 186 -7.29 13.20 -18.82
CA THR A 186 -6.44 14.37 -19.06
C THR A 186 -5.31 14.46 -18.04
N VAL A 187 -4.39 15.42 -18.22
CA VAL A 187 -3.19 15.55 -17.38
C VAL A 187 -3.06 16.97 -16.84
N SER A 188 -2.66 17.07 -15.58
CA SER A 188 -2.25 18.32 -14.92
C SER A 188 -0.85 18.17 -14.34
N THR A 189 -0.16 19.30 -14.16
CA THR A 189 1.17 19.35 -13.52
C THR A 189 1.25 20.55 -12.59
N TRP A 190 2.06 20.48 -11.54
CA TRP A 190 2.35 21.59 -10.63
C TRP A 190 3.84 21.58 -10.26
N THR A 191 4.34 22.76 -9.86
CA THR A 191 5.66 22.89 -9.25
C THR A 191 5.64 22.34 -7.84
N LYS A 192 6.76 21.75 -7.43
CA LYS A 192 7.04 21.35 -6.06
C LYS A 192 8.37 21.97 -5.67
N GLN A 193 8.36 22.73 -4.59
CA GLN A 193 9.57 23.34 -4.05
C GLN A 193 9.73 23.00 -2.58
N GLN A 194 10.98 23.01 -2.15
CA GLN A 194 11.36 22.87 -0.76
C GLN A 194 12.08 24.14 -0.32
N ASP A 195 11.73 24.67 0.85
CA ASP A 195 12.50 25.75 1.49
C ASP A 195 13.66 25.19 2.34
N ASP A 196 14.51 26.09 2.86
CA ASP A 196 15.68 25.73 3.67
C ASP A 196 15.33 24.99 4.98
N THR A 197 14.08 25.11 5.44
CA THR A 197 13.57 24.38 6.63
C THR A 197 13.07 22.99 6.28
N GLY A 198 13.10 22.65 5.01
CA GLY A 198 12.66 21.39 4.46
C GLY A 198 11.16 21.31 4.16
N LYS A 199 10.44 22.42 4.33
CA LYS A 199 8.98 22.47 4.12
C LYS A 199 8.68 22.57 2.63
N LEU A 200 7.73 21.75 2.20
CA LEU A 200 7.26 21.71 0.82
C LEU A 200 6.17 22.75 0.58
N SER A 201 6.24 23.37 -0.61
CA SER A 201 5.20 24.18 -1.19
C SER A 201 4.86 23.68 -2.60
N PHE A 202 3.59 23.85 -2.99
CA PHE A 202 3.07 23.40 -4.26
C PHE A 202 2.52 24.59 -5.04
N GLY A 203 2.90 24.71 -6.31
CA GLY A 203 2.26 25.65 -7.22
C GLY A 203 0.84 25.20 -7.58
N LYS A 204 0.06 26.12 -8.15
CA LYS A 204 -1.28 25.80 -8.63
C LYS A 204 -1.20 24.78 -9.78
N PRO A 205 -1.96 23.66 -9.74
CA PRO A 205 -2.01 22.72 -10.86
C PRO A 205 -2.45 23.38 -12.16
N ALA A 206 -1.70 23.13 -13.23
CA ALA A 206 -1.95 23.59 -14.58
C ALA A 206 -2.23 22.41 -15.52
N ALA A 207 -3.31 22.52 -16.30
CA ALA A 207 -3.67 21.51 -17.28
C ALA A 207 -2.67 21.47 -18.45
N VAL A 208 -2.29 20.26 -18.86
CA VAL A 208 -1.48 20.01 -20.06
C VAL A 208 -2.40 19.88 -21.27
N LYS A 209 -2.67 21.01 -21.93
CA LYS A 209 -3.60 21.09 -23.06
C LYS A 209 -3.18 20.16 -24.22
N GLY A 210 -4.15 19.48 -24.82
CA GLY A 210 -3.93 18.55 -25.95
C GLY A 210 -3.70 17.09 -25.56
N LEU A 211 -3.51 16.78 -24.27
CA LEU A 211 -3.50 15.42 -23.77
C LEU A 211 -4.90 15.00 -23.28
N ASN A 212 -5.38 13.89 -23.83
CA ASN A 212 -6.64 13.23 -23.50
C ASN A 212 -6.47 11.72 -23.67
N GLN A 213 -7.39 10.94 -23.08
CA GLN A 213 -7.35 9.48 -23.10
C GLN A 213 -6.00 8.89 -22.63
N ILE A 214 -5.36 9.56 -21.66
CA ILE A 214 -4.12 9.10 -21.05
C ILE A 214 -4.40 7.91 -20.11
N VAL A 215 -3.53 6.91 -20.14
CA VAL A 215 -3.61 5.71 -19.28
C VAL A 215 -2.43 5.59 -18.32
N GLN A 216 -1.33 6.29 -18.61
CA GLN A 216 -0.14 6.36 -17.77
C GLN A 216 0.56 7.70 -17.96
N VAL A 217 1.12 8.22 -16.86
CA VAL A 217 2.08 9.33 -16.84
C VAL A 217 3.40 8.83 -16.24
N ALA A 218 4.52 9.40 -16.67
CA ALA A 218 5.83 9.12 -16.10
C ALA A 218 6.67 10.39 -16.00
N TYR A 219 7.36 10.55 -14.88
CA TYR A 219 8.30 11.63 -14.65
C TYR A 219 9.64 11.30 -15.31
N GLY A 220 10.16 12.21 -16.13
CA GLY A 220 11.56 12.22 -16.54
C GLY A 220 12.17 13.61 -16.31
N TYR A 221 13.44 13.68 -15.94
CA TYR A 221 14.12 14.97 -15.85
C TYR A 221 14.77 15.32 -17.19
N PRO A 222 14.48 16.48 -17.83
CA PRO A 222 13.48 17.50 -17.46
C PRO A 222 12.09 17.28 -18.10
N LYS A 223 11.86 16.20 -18.84
CA LYS A 223 10.62 15.93 -19.60
C LYS A 223 9.64 15.02 -18.89
N ALA A 224 8.37 15.37 -18.93
CA ALA A 224 7.28 14.47 -18.56
C ALA A 224 6.80 13.66 -19.77
N TYR A 225 6.25 12.47 -19.50
CA TYR A 225 5.76 11.55 -20.52
C TYR A 225 4.36 11.04 -20.22
N ALA A 226 3.61 10.71 -21.26
CA ALA A 226 2.29 10.10 -21.15
C ALA A 226 2.05 9.07 -22.25
N VAL A 227 1.33 8.01 -21.90
CA VAL A 227 0.84 6.98 -22.82
C VAL A 227 -0.65 7.18 -23.02
N LYS A 228 -1.08 7.28 -24.28
CA LYS A 228 -2.50 7.31 -24.67
C LYS A 228 -3.07 5.91 -24.81
N LYS A 229 -4.39 5.78 -24.69
CA LYS A 229 -5.14 4.53 -24.90
C LYS A 229 -4.94 3.93 -26.31
N ASP A 230 -4.61 4.76 -27.30
CA ASP A 230 -4.27 4.34 -28.66
C ASP A 230 -2.83 3.80 -28.81
N GLY A 231 -2.07 3.76 -27.72
CA GLY A 231 -0.69 3.29 -27.67
C GLY A 231 0.36 4.28 -28.15
N THR A 232 0.00 5.56 -28.35
CA THR A 232 0.96 6.62 -28.67
C THR A 232 1.60 7.20 -27.41
N VAL A 233 2.89 7.56 -27.50
CA VAL A 233 3.64 8.18 -26.42
C VAL A 233 3.88 9.65 -26.71
N TRP A 234 3.67 10.49 -25.72
CA TRP A 234 3.81 11.94 -25.80
C TRP A 234 4.77 12.43 -24.73
N SER A 235 5.49 13.51 -25.03
CA SER A 235 6.36 14.19 -24.07
C SER A 235 6.07 15.68 -24.04
N TRP A 236 6.25 16.30 -22.87
CA TRP A 236 6.23 17.75 -22.69
C TRP A 236 7.24 18.13 -21.63
N GLN A 237 7.51 19.43 -21.50
CA GLN A 237 8.38 19.96 -20.46
C GLN A 237 7.55 20.88 -19.56
N PRO A 238 7.41 20.56 -18.28
CA PRO A 238 6.88 21.51 -17.29
C PRO A 238 7.92 22.61 -17.04
N VAL A 239 7.60 23.84 -17.39
CA VAL A 239 8.51 24.99 -17.20
C VAL A 239 7.98 25.84 -16.06
N ALA A 240 8.74 25.88 -14.96
CA ALA A 240 8.49 26.84 -13.88
C ALA A 240 8.82 28.25 -14.39
N THR A 241 7.91 29.21 -14.17
CA THR A 241 8.19 30.62 -14.44
C THR A 241 8.61 31.30 -13.14
N PRO A 242 9.86 31.79 -13.01
CA PRO A 242 10.29 32.53 -11.83
C PRO A 242 9.64 33.92 -11.86
N ARG A 243 8.53 34.10 -11.15
CA ARG A 243 8.05 35.41 -10.70
C ARG A 243 7.42 35.27 -9.30
N ASP A 244 7.99 36.00 -8.36
CA ASP A 244 7.33 36.53 -7.16
C ASP A 244 6.64 35.52 -6.21
N GLY A 245 7.36 34.46 -5.84
CA GLY A 245 7.02 33.66 -4.64
C GLY A 245 5.83 32.70 -4.78
N ALA A 246 5.17 32.65 -5.94
CA ALA A 246 4.21 31.61 -6.30
C ALA A 246 4.49 31.15 -7.73
N GLU A 247 5.47 30.26 -7.91
CA GLU A 247 5.83 29.79 -9.24
C GLU A 247 4.66 29.05 -9.91
N THR A 248 4.08 29.70 -10.91
CA THR A 248 3.17 29.04 -11.84
C THR A 248 3.96 28.15 -12.78
N ILE A 249 3.40 26.99 -13.11
CA ILE A 249 3.97 26.09 -14.11
C ILE A 249 3.27 26.30 -15.46
N LYS A 250 4.06 26.41 -16.53
CA LYS A 250 3.55 26.48 -17.90
C LYS A 250 4.12 25.31 -18.70
N PRO A 251 3.38 24.20 -18.84
CA PRO A 251 3.84 23.08 -19.67
C PRO A 251 3.95 23.51 -21.13
N THR A 252 5.00 23.03 -21.82
CA THR A 252 5.11 23.17 -23.28
C THR A 252 4.01 22.40 -23.99
N ALA A 253 3.78 22.72 -25.27
CA ALA A 253 2.86 21.94 -26.09
C ALA A 253 3.36 20.47 -26.18
N PRO A 254 2.51 19.47 -25.88
CA PRO A 254 2.90 18.08 -25.97
C PRO A 254 3.30 17.67 -27.38
N ALA A 255 4.41 16.95 -27.50
CA ALA A 255 4.92 16.41 -28.76
C ALA A 255 4.84 14.88 -28.75
N LYS A 256 4.31 14.31 -29.84
CA LYS A 256 4.27 12.86 -30.05
C LYS A 256 5.67 12.33 -30.34
N ILE A 257 6.04 11.22 -29.70
CA ILE A 257 7.29 10.50 -29.98
C ILE A 257 7.03 9.51 -31.12
N SER A 258 7.29 9.93 -32.36
CA SER A 258 6.90 9.17 -33.57
C SER A 258 7.50 7.77 -33.68
N SER A 259 8.64 7.50 -33.03
CA SER A 259 9.26 6.17 -32.98
C SER A 259 8.53 5.18 -32.06
N LEU A 260 7.56 5.67 -31.25
CA LEU A 260 6.80 4.88 -30.29
C LEU A 260 5.32 4.80 -30.70
N SER A 261 4.88 3.57 -30.96
CA SER A 261 3.47 3.24 -31.23
C SER A 261 3.16 1.85 -30.69
N GLY A 262 1.89 1.61 -30.36
CA GLY A 262 1.45 0.36 -29.75
C GLY A 262 2.08 0.13 -28.37
N ILE A 263 2.31 1.18 -27.59
CA ILE A 263 2.90 1.11 -26.24
C ILE A 263 1.80 0.98 -25.18
N THR A 264 1.96 0.06 -24.24
CA THR A 264 1.05 -0.16 -23.11
C THR A 264 1.58 0.43 -21.81
N SER A 265 2.91 0.46 -21.63
CA SER A 265 3.54 1.02 -20.45
C SER A 265 4.89 1.63 -20.74
N ILE A 266 5.29 2.63 -19.96
CA ILE A 266 6.63 3.24 -19.99
C ILE A 266 7.23 3.34 -18.59
N VAL A 267 8.57 3.32 -18.52
CA VAL A 267 9.34 3.67 -17.33
C VAL A 267 10.41 4.66 -17.75
N ALA A 268 10.42 5.84 -17.16
CA ALA A 268 11.42 6.86 -17.44
C ALA A 268 12.64 6.70 -16.51
N TYR A 269 13.83 6.98 -17.02
CA TYR A 269 15.08 6.93 -16.28
C TYR A 269 16.09 7.96 -16.83
N SER A 270 17.23 8.13 -16.15
CA SER A 270 18.28 9.05 -16.60
C SER A 270 18.83 8.62 -17.97
N GLY A 271 18.61 9.44 -19.01
CA GLY A 271 19.09 9.18 -20.36
C GLY A 271 18.13 8.41 -21.29
N GLY A 272 16.86 8.16 -20.91
CA GLY A 272 15.90 7.56 -21.83
C GLY A 272 14.57 7.06 -21.25
N LEU A 273 13.90 6.22 -22.03
CA LEU A 273 12.65 5.53 -21.69
C LEU A 273 12.81 4.03 -21.88
N MET A 274 12.18 3.25 -21.01
CA MET A 274 11.79 1.89 -21.32
C MET A 274 10.32 1.87 -21.72
N ALA A 275 9.96 1.03 -22.68
CA ALA A 275 8.57 0.89 -23.13
C ALA A 275 8.20 -0.59 -23.29
N LEU A 276 7.00 -0.95 -22.87
CA LEU A 276 6.34 -2.22 -23.13
C LEU A 276 5.31 -2.02 -24.23
N ASP A 277 5.34 -2.85 -25.28
CA ASP A 277 4.36 -2.80 -26.36
C ASP A 277 3.18 -3.76 -26.17
N THR A 278 2.16 -3.60 -27.01
CA THR A 278 0.94 -4.42 -27.02
C THR A 278 1.16 -5.89 -27.35
N LYS A 279 2.36 -6.25 -27.83
CA LYS A 279 2.77 -7.64 -28.09
C LYS A 279 3.57 -8.24 -26.93
N GLY A 280 3.70 -7.49 -25.82
CA GLY A 280 4.46 -7.91 -24.65
C GLY A 280 5.97 -7.84 -24.85
N LYS A 281 6.48 -7.00 -25.78
CA LYS A 281 7.92 -6.81 -25.98
C LYS A 281 8.39 -5.51 -25.33
N ALA A 282 9.55 -5.58 -24.67
CA ALA A 282 10.17 -4.45 -24.02
C ALA A 282 11.26 -3.81 -24.90
N TRP A 283 11.42 -2.50 -24.76
CA TRP A 283 12.32 -1.69 -25.54
C TRP A 283 13.01 -0.65 -24.65
N SER A 284 14.30 -0.40 -24.87
CA SER A 284 14.94 0.83 -24.43
C SER A 284 14.94 1.85 -25.56
N ILE A 285 14.74 3.10 -25.21
CA ILE A 285 14.70 4.23 -26.12
C ILE A 285 15.63 5.29 -25.56
N ALA A 286 16.76 5.49 -26.21
CA ALA A 286 17.69 6.56 -25.87
C ALA A 286 17.11 7.93 -26.21
N GLU A 287 17.65 9.00 -25.63
CA GLU A 287 17.20 10.39 -25.89
C GLU A 287 17.24 10.78 -27.37
N ASN A 288 18.21 10.26 -28.13
CA ASN A 288 18.31 10.46 -29.57
C ASN A 288 17.26 9.67 -30.38
N GLY A 289 16.34 8.98 -29.71
CA GLY A 289 15.26 8.19 -30.31
C GLY A 289 15.65 6.78 -30.74
N LYS A 290 16.92 6.37 -30.55
CA LYS A 290 17.38 5.02 -30.90
C LYS A 290 16.67 3.99 -30.03
N LYS A 291 15.98 3.06 -30.69
CA LYS A 291 15.23 1.96 -30.07
C LYS A 291 16.06 0.68 -30.07
N GLN A 292 16.10 -0.02 -28.95
CA GLN A 292 16.76 -1.31 -28.79
C GLN A 292 15.83 -2.29 -28.06
N ALA A 293 15.72 -3.53 -28.57
CA ALA A 293 14.92 -4.56 -27.93
C ALA A 293 15.56 -5.02 -26.62
N LEU A 294 14.75 -5.18 -25.57
CA LEU A 294 15.16 -5.72 -24.29
C LEU A 294 14.61 -7.14 -24.16
N TYR A 295 15.51 -8.13 -24.08
CA TYR A 295 15.18 -9.54 -23.82
C TYR A 295 14.04 -10.08 -24.72
N PRO A 296 14.24 -10.11 -26.05
CA PRO A 296 13.17 -10.33 -27.04
C PRO A 296 12.49 -11.70 -26.96
N ILE A 297 13.08 -12.66 -26.26
CA ILE A 297 12.51 -13.99 -26.03
C ILE A 297 11.34 -13.98 -25.04
N LEU A 298 11.22 -12.96 -24.19
CA LEU A 298 10.17 -12.88 -23.17
C LEU A 298 8.88 -12.27 -23.73
N THR A 299 7.75 -12.65 -23.15
CA THR A 299 6.44 -12.02 -23.38
C THR A 299 5.96 -11.45 -22.05
N LEU A 300 5.86 -10.13 -21.98
CA LEU A 300 5.77 -9.38 -20.74
C LEU A 300 4.40 -8.72 -20.56
N LYS A 301 3.96 -8.59 -19.31
CA LYS A 301 2.79 -7.79 -18.90
C LYS A 301 3.16 -6.55 -18.08
N GLU A 302 4.34 -6.53 -17.46
CA GLU A 302 4.81 -5.40 -16.64
C GLU A 302 6.33 -5.27 -16.70
N ILE A 303 6.81 -4.03 -16.63
CA ILE A 303 8.23 -3.67 -16.50
C ILE A 303 8.39 -2.64 -15.37
N SER A 304 9.47 -2.73 -14.62
CA SER A 304 9.79 -1.78 -13.54
C SER A 304 11.30 -1.52 -13.50
N GLY A 305 11.71 -0.29 -13.21
CA GLY A 305 13.12 0.10 -13.23
C GLY A 305 13.51 1.11 -12.17
N SER A 306 14.77 1.03 -11.73
CA SER A 306 15.39 1.95 -10.77
C SER A 306 16.91 1.87 -10.86
N ALA A 307 17.63 2.99 -10.98
CA ALA A 307 19.10 3.03 -10.90
C ALA A 307 19.85 1.92 -11.69
N GLY A 308 19.37 1.57 -12.89
CA GLY A 308 19.94 0.51 -13.73
C GLY A 308 19.51 -0.92 -13.38
N SER A 309 18.77 -1.14 -12.29
CA SER A 309 18.01 -2.35 -12.01
C SER A 309 16.74 -2.39 -12.86
N LEU A 310 16.47 -3.54 -13.46
CA LEU A 310 15.30 -3.78 -14.30
C LEU A 310 14.62 -5.08 -13.88
N LEU A 311 13.35 -4.98 -13.53
CA LEU A 311 12.46 -6.12 -13.31
C LEU A 311 11.46 -6.24 -14.46
N MET A 312 11.24 -7.47 -14.90
CA MET A 312 10.31 -7.82 -15.96
C MET A 312 9.39 -8.93 -15.48
N LEU A 313 8.09 -8.76 -15.69
CA LEU A 313 7.07 -9.72 -15.33
C LEU A 313 6.44 -10.30 -16.58
N THR A 314 6.53 -11.61 -16.75
CA THR A 314 5.93 -12.32 -17.89
C THR A 314 4.42 -12.44 -17.74
N THR A 315 3.73 -12.70 -18.86
CA THR A 315 2.28 -13.01 -18.85
C THR A 315 1.93 -14.21 -17.97
N ASP A 316 2.88 -15.15 -17.82
CA ASP A 316 2.72 -16.37 -17.02
C ASP A 316 3.06 -16.16 -15.53
N GLY A 317 3.38 -14.93 -15.13
CA GLY A 317 3.63 -14.57 -13.74
C GLY A 317 5.06 -14.89 -13.26
N GLU A 318 6.02 -15.02 -14.18
CA GLU A 318 7.44 -15.20 -13.85
C GLU A 318 8.17 -13.86 -13.80
N VAL A 319 9.10 -13.70 -12.86
CA VAL A 319 9.89 -12.48 -12.69
C VAL A 319 11.32 -12.70 -13.17
N PHE A 320 11.81 -11.74 -13.96
CA PHE A 320 13.19 -11.69 -14.42
C PHE A 320 13.85 -10.39 -13.96
N ALA A 321 15.11 -10.48 -13.54
CA ALA A 321 15.91 -9.34 -13.13
C ALA A 321 17.12 -9.17 -14.06
N TYR A 322 17.39 -7.94 -14.45
CA TYR A 322 18.45 -7.59 -15.39
C TYR A 322 19.13 -6.26 -15.02
N GLY A 323 20.29 -6.01 -15.62
CA GLY A 323 21.10 -4.81 -15.30
C GLY A 323 21.79 -4.91 -13.94
N ASN A 324 21.75 -3.83 -13.16
CA ASN A 324 22.28 -3.79 -11.80
C ASN A 324 21.30 -4.44 -10.81
N THR A 325 21.21 -5.77 -10.87
CA THR A 325 20.23 -6.52 -10.07
C THR A 325 20.58 -6.51 -8.59
N ALA A 326 19.57 -6.47 -7.73
CA ALA A 326 19.69 -6.49 -6.27
C ALA A 326 20.50 -7.66 -5.67
N THR A 327 20.73 -8.75 -6.42
CA THR A 327 21.52 -9.91 -5.96
C THR A 327 22.83 -10.10 -6.73
N GLY A 328 23.12 -9.21 -7.68
CA GLY A 328 24.19 -9.37 -8.68
C GLY A 328 23.95 -10.46 -9.72
N LYS A 329 22.82 -11.17 -9.69
CA LYS A 329 22.48 -12.24 -10.65
C LYS A 329 21.36 -11.82 -11.59
N GLN A 330 21.64 -11.89 -12.88
CA GLN A 330 20.65 -11.68 -13.94
C GLN A 330 19.88 -12.96 -14.28
N GLY A 331 18.67 -12.80 -14.81
CA GLY A 331 17.79 -13.89 -15.25
C GLY A 331 16.57 -14.07 -14.36
N LYS A 332 15.97 -15.27 -14.42
CA LYS A 332 14.75 -15.60 -13.66
C LYS A 332 15.01 -15.54 -12.16
N VAL A 333 14.20 -14.77 -11.45
CA VAL A 333 14.16 -14.74 -9.99
C VAL A 333 13.45 -16.00 -9.50
N ARG A 334 14.22 -17.00 -9.04
CA ARG A 334 13.67 -18.28 -8.57
C ARG A 334 13.00 -18.12 -7.20
N GLY A 335 11.94 -18.89 -6.96
CA GLY A 335 11.18 -18.88 -5.70
C GLY A 335 9.89 -18.05 -5.75
N LEU A 336 9.66 -17.31 -6.84
CA LEU A 336 8.40 -16.62 -7.09
C LEU A 336 7.51 -17.43 -8.02
N THR A 337 6.21 -17.46 -7.71
CA THR A 337 5.17 -18.06 -8.54
C THR A 337 3.94 -17.18 -8.52
N ARG A 338 3.18 -17.14 -9.62
CA ARG A 338 1.90 -16.42 -9.70
C ARG A 338 2.05 -14.93 -9.34
N ILE A 339 3.03 -14.24 -9.93
CA ILE A 339 3.23 -12.81 -9.67
C ILE A 339 2.32 -11.94 -10.54
N LYS A 340 1.70 -10.92 -9.92
CA LYS A 340 0.84 -9.94 -10.60
C LYS A 340 1.43 -8.54 -10.68
N HIS A 341 2.27 -8.13 -9.73
CA HIS A 341 2.95 -6.83 -9.72
C HIS A 341 4.41 -6.94 -9.29
N ILE A 342 5.25 -6.05 -9.81
CA ILE A 342 6.68 -5.95 -9.49
C ILE A 342 7.10 -4.50 -9.27
N ALA A 343 8.04 -4.27 -8.36
CA ALA A 343 8.71 -2.98 -8.25
C ALA A 343 10.21 -3.15 -8.04
N ALA A 344 11.00 -2.47 -8.87
CA ALA A 344 12.43 -2.37 -8.71
C ALA A 344 12.76 -1.24 -7.72
N GLY A 345 13.42 -1.58 -6.61
CA GLY A 345 14.18 -0.64 -5.80
C GLY A 345 15.62 -0.52 -6.32
N GLU A 346 16.43 0.28 -5.64
CA GLU A 346 17.86 0.37 -5.98
C GLU A 346 18.65 -0.81 -5.44
N ASP A 347 18.38 -1.21 -4.20
CA ASP A 347 19.14 -2.26 -3.52
C ASP A 347 18.33 -3.57 -3.35
N HIS A 348 17.01 -3.52 -3.55
CA HIS A 348 16.10 -4.67 -3.41
C HIS A 348 15.02 -4.70 -4.50
N GLY A 349 14.46 -5.87 -4.75
CA GLY A 349 13.28 -6.05 -5.58
C GLY A 349 12.10 -6.51 -4.73
N VAL A 350 10.90 -6.09 -5.13
CA VAL A 350 9.66 -6.50 -4.48
C VAL A 350 8.61 -6.92 -5.50
N ALA A 351 7.68 -7.78 -5.08
CA ALA A 351 6.60 -8.29 -5.90
C ALA A 351 5.34 -8.55 -5.08
N ILE A 352 4.18 -8.60 -5.75
CA ILE A 352 2.92 -9.06 -5.20
C ILE A 352 2.45 -10.28 -5.99
N ASP A 353 2.06 -11.35 -5.30
CA ASP A 353 1.46 -12.53 -5.93
C ASP A 353 -0.06 -12.38 -6.18
N GLU A 354 -0.66 -13.33 -6.90
CA GLU A 354 -2.10 -13.30 -7.22
C GLU A 354 -2.97 -13.26 -5.94
N ASP A 355 -2.51 -13.87 -4.85
CA ASP A 355 -3.20 -13.89 -3.55
C ASP A 355 -2.99 -12.57 -2.76
N GLY A 356 -2.17 -11.67 -3.29
CA GLY A 356 -1.87 -10.34 -2.76
C GLY A 356 -0.89 -10.33 -1.59
N LYS A 357 -0.05 -11.36 -1.46
CA LYS A 357 1.07 -11.36 -0.52
C LYS A 357 2.26 -10.64 -1.14
N ALA A 358 2.99 -9.89 -0.32
CA ALA A 358 4.21 -9.20 -0.73
C ALA A 358 5.44 -10.10 -0.58
N TRP A 359 6.35 -10.01 -1.54
CA TRP A 359 7.61 -10.74 -1.59
C TRP A 359 8.76 -9.77 -1.80
N GLY A 360 9.91 -10.02 -1.16
CA GLY A 360 11.10 -9.17 -1.29
C GLY A 360 12.40 -9.95 -1.37
N TRP A 361 13.40 -9.39 -2.06
CA TRP A 361 14.76 -9.97 -2.19
C TRP A 361 15.81 -8.89 -2.47
N GLY A 362 17.08 -9.20 -2.25
CA GLY A 362 18.21 -8.27 -2.43
C GLY A 362 18.90 -7.93 -1.12
N HIS A 363 19.37 -6.69 -1.01
CA HIS A 363 19.83 -6.15 0.26
C HIS A 363 18.70 -6.20 1.31
N ASN A 364 19.06 -6.45 2.56
CA ASN A 364 18.09 -6.56 3.65
C ASN A 364 18.63 -6.08 5.00
N LYS A 365 19.57 -5.12 5.00
CA LYS A 365 20.18 -4.62 6.24
C LYS A 365 19.16 -3.91 7.14
N PHE A 366 18.10 -3.39 6.55
CA PHE A 366 17.04 -2.66 7.22
C PHE A 366 15.68 -3.33 7.10
N TYR A 367 15.64 -4.62 6.75
CA TYR A 367 14.40 -5.39 6.53
C TYR A 367 13.58 -4.94 5.31
N GLU A 368 14.20 -4.28 4.33
CA GLU A 368 13.55 -3.80 3.10
C GLU A 368 12.92 -4.93 2.25
N ALA A 369 13.42 -6.17 2.38
CA ALA A 369 12.82 -7.37 1.78
C ALA A 369 11.56 -7.87 2.53
N GLY A 370 11.21 -7.26 3.66
CA GLY A 370 9.96 -7.52 4.40
C GLY A 370 10.09 -8.40 5.64
N GLY A 371 11.29 -8.78 6.05
CA GLY A 371 11.52 -9.61 7.23
C GLY A 371 13.01 -9.82 7.52
N PRO A 372 13.38 -10.55 8.60
CA PRO A 372 14.78 -10.84 8.91
C PRO A 372 15.40 -11.78 7.87
N SER A 373 16.65 -11.52 7.48
CA SER A 373 17.43 -12.49 6.70
C SER A 373 17.91 -13.63 7.60
N VAL A 374 17.90 -14.86 7.06
CA VAL A 374 18.52 -16.03 7.70
C VAL A 374 20.05 -16.07 7.48
N ARG A 375 20.59 -15.14 6.69
CA ARG A 375 22.02 -15.08 6.35
C ARG A 375 22.74 -14.01 7.15
N SER A 376 24.00 -14.31 7.49
CA SER A 376 24.88 -13.38 8.20
C SER A 376 25.34 -12.19 7.36
N ASP A 377 25.33 -12.31 6.02
CA ASP A 377 25.67 -11.21 5.09
C ASP A 377 24.53 -10.18 4.94
N GLY A 378 23.37 -10.43 5.54
CA GLY A 378 22.21 -9.54 5.47
C GLY A 378 21.54 -9.50 4.09
N MET A 379 21.86 -10.44 3.19
CA MET A 379 21.26 -10.53 1.85
C MET A 379 20.10 -11.53 1.83
N VAL A 380 19.16 -11.33 0.91
CA VAL A 380 18.04 -12.21 0.60
C VAL A 380 18.14 -12.61 -0.88
N TYR A 381 18.80 -13.74 -1.16
CA TYR A 381 19.02 -14.19 -2.54
C TYR A 381 17.82 -14.94 -3.14
N THR A 382 16.98 -15.50 -2.29
CA THR A 382 15.72 -16.15 -2.68
C THR A 382 14.61 -15.33 -2.06
N PRO A 383 13.62 -14.89 -2.84
CA PRO A 383 12.55 -14.05 -2.33
C PRO A 383 11.87 -14.65 -1.11
N MET A 384 11.68 -13.81 -0.10
CA MET A 384 10.95 -14.14 1.12
C MET A 384 9.60 -13.43 1.09
N GLN A 385 8.60 -14.04 1.73
CA GLN A 385 7.35 -13.36 1.98
C GLN A 385 7.58 -12.29 3.06
N ALA A 386 7.09 -11.08 2.83
CA ALA A 386 7.09 -10.04 3.85
C ALA A 386 6.19 -10.45 5.04
N ARG A 387 6.53 -9.99 6.25
CA ARG A 387 5.69 -10.17 7.44
C ARG A 387 4.29 -9.58 7.19
N PRO A 388 3.23 -10.15 7.79
CA PRO A 388 1.87 -9.67 7.60
C PRO A 388 1.71 -8.24 8.10
N ALA A 389 0.90 -7.45 7.38
CA ALA A 389 0.37 -6.18 7.88
C ALA A 389 -0.76 -6.45 8.86
N VAL A 390 -0.49 -6.30 10.16
CA VAL A 390 -1.44 -6.65 11.22
C VAL A 390 -2.37 -5.51 11.55
N ASP A 391 -3.66 -5.77 11.45
CA ASP A 391 -4.70 -4.85 11.87
C ASP A 391 -4.94 -4.99 13.37
N THR A 392 -4.55 -3.97 14.12
CA THR A 392 -4.74 -3.97 15.57
C THR A 392 -5.88 -3.05 15.96
N PHE A 393 -6.83 -3.57 16.72
CA PHE A 393 -7.99 -2.85 17.23
C PHE A 393 -8.00 -2.84 18.76
N ILE A 394 -8.24 -1.67 19.34
CA ILE A 394 -8.45 -1.45 20.78
C ILE A 394 -9.89 -0.95 20.94
N ASN A 395 -10.75 -1.70 21.64
CA ASN A 395 -12.17 -1.37 21.83
C ASN A 395 -12.87 -1.03 20.50
N GLY A 396 -12.66 -1.85 19.46
CA GLY A 396 -13.23 -1.67 18.13
C GLY A 396 -12.61 -0.54 17.28
N GLN A 397 -11.74 0.29 17.86
CA GLN A 397 -11.03 1.35 17.13
C GLN A 397 -9.64 0.89 16.71
N TRP A 398 -9.17 1.34 15.55
CA TRP A 398 -7.80 1.09 15.13
C TRP A 398 -6.79 1.60 16.14
N LEU A 399 -5.73 0.81 16.37
CA LEU A 399 -4.58 1.26 17.12
C LEU A 399 -3.86 2.38 16.37
N SER A 400 -3.78 3.55 16.98
CA SER A 400 -2.99 4.66 16.46
C SER A 400 -1.53 4.48 16.85
N SER A 401 -0.80 3.63 16.12
CA SER A 401 0.62 3.36 16.36
C SER A 401 1.43 3.36 15.07
N ILE A 402 2.66 3.85 15.18
CA ILE A 402 3.71 3.72 14.15
C ILE A 402 4.54 2.44 14.35
N TYR A 403 4.23 1.64 15.36
CA TYR A 403 4.83 0.35 15.63
C TYR A 403 3.80 -0.75 15.33
N PRO A 404 4.17 -1.78 14.56
CA PRO A 404 3.20 -2.79 14.14
C PRO A 404 3.05 -3.85 15.23
N ALA A 405 1.86 -4.43 15.42
CA ALA A 405 1.79 -5.70 16.12
C ALA A 405 2.58 -6.77 15.34
N LEU A 406 3.24 -7.67 16.04
CA LEU A 406 4.23 -8.58 15.46
C LEU A 406 3.93 -10.03 15.81
N PRO A 407 3.31 -10.80 14.89
CA PRO A 407 3.17 -12.23 15.04
C PRO A 407 4.56 -12.87 14.97
N GLN A 408 4.95 -13.55 16.03
CA GLN A 408 6.25 -14.21 16.12
C GLN A 408 6.17 -15.35 17.13
N GLY A 409 6.67 -16.51 16.71
CA GLY A 409 6.63 -17.76 17.46
C GLY A 409 5.22 -18.09 17.92
N GLU A 410 4.99 -18.17 19.23
CA GLU A 410 3.71 -18.62 19.81
C GLU A 410 2.76 -17.47 20.19
N THR A 411 3.10 -16.23 19.86
CA THR A 411 2.30 -15.06 20.27
C THR A 411 2.26 -13.96 19.21
N VAL A 412 1.43 -12.94 19.47
CA VAL A 412 1.50 -11.64 18.81
C VAL A 412 2.00 -10.63 19.82
N TYR A 413 3.15 -10.04 19.52
CA TYR A 413 3.68 -8.95 20.31
C TYR A 413 2.94 -7.66 19.99
N VAL A 414 2.59 -6.91 21.03
CA VAL A 414 1.92 -5.61 20.91
C VAL A 414 2.81 -4.47 21.38
N PRO A 415 2.80 -3.30 20.72
CA PRO A 415 3.57 -2.13 21.14
C PRO A 415 2.94 -1.55 22.42
N ILE A 416 3.42 -2.03 23.57
CA ILE A 416 2.69 -1.90 24.84
C ILE A 416 2.45 -0.45 25.25
N LYS A 417 3.34 0.48 24.88
CA LYS A 417 3.18 1.90 25.18
C LYS A 417 1.96 2.51 24.49
N ASP A 418 1.75 2.20 23.22
CA ASP A 418 0.65 2.78 22.44
C ASP A 418 -0.67 2.10 22.76
N VAL A 419 -0.64 0.77 22.98
CA VAL A 419 -1.79 0.02 23.49
C VAL A 419 -2.21 0.53 24.87
N ALA A 420 -1.26 0.68 25.80
CA ALA A 420 -1.53 1.24 27.13
C ALA A 420 -2.15 2.63 27.04
N LYS A 421 -1.57 3.52 26.21
CA LYS A 421 -2.10 4.87 26.01
C LYS A 421 -3.54 4.87 25.52
N GLN A 422 -3.87 4.03 24.54
CA GLN A 422 -5.22 3.97 23.96
C GLN A 422 -6.25 3.31 24.88
N LEU A 423 -5.83 2.37 25.73
CA LEU A 423 -6.66 1.78 26.79
C LEU A 423 -6.81 2.68 28.02
N GLY A 424 -6.05 3.78 28.13
CA GLY A 424 -6.02 4.62 29.34
C GLY A 424 -5.20 4.02 30.49
N MET A 425 -4.30 3.09 30.19
CA MET A 425 -3.34 2.53 31.14
C MET A 425 -2.14 3.45 31.34
N THR A 426 -1.49 3.33 32.49
CA THR A 426 -0.19 3.99 32.74
C THR A 426 0.93 2.97 32.66
N LEU A 427 2.00 3.33 31.96
CA LEU A 427 3.23 2.53 31.87
C LEU A 427 4.38 3.31 32.52
N SER A 428 5.04 2.70 33.50
CA SER A 428 6.28 3.22 34.11
C SER A 428 7.39 2.17 34.06
N ALA A 429 8.64 2.62 34.20
CA ALA A 429 9.79 1.75 34.27
C ALA A 429 10.76 2.23 35.36
N VAL A 430 11.26 1.30 36.17
CA VAL A 430 12.22 1.57 37.26
C VAL A 430 13.50 0.80 36.99
N LEU A 431 14.64 1.48 37.01
CA LEU A 431 15.96 0.84 36.99
C LEU A 431 16.28 0.32 38.39
N THR A 432 16.50 -0.98 38.49
CA THR A 432 16.89 -1.65 39.74
C THR A 432 18.36 -1.39 40.06
N LYS A 433 18.75 -1.64 41.31
CA LYS A 433 20.16 -1.50 41.74
C LYS A 433 21.07 -2.50 41.01
N GLU A 434 20.49 -3.62 40.59
CA GLU A 434 21.10 -4.70 39.85
C GLU A 434 21.21 -4.40 38.33
N GLY A 435 20.80 -3.21 37.89
CA GLY A 435 21.05 -2.71 36.54
C GLY A 435 20.01 -3.11 35.48
N PHE A 436 18.94 -3.81 35.85
CA PHE A 436 17.85 -4.14 34.93
C PHE A 436 16.61 -3.27 35.16
N ARG A 437 15.81 -3.06 34.11
CA ARG A 437 14.56 -2.28 34.19
C ARG A 437 13.36 -3.19 34.44
N ILE A 438 12.56 -2.84 35.44
CA ILE A 438 11.23 -3.43 35.67
C ILE A 438 10.18 -2.46 35.12
N TYR A 439 9.33 -2.95 34.24
CA TYR A 439 8.20 -2.21 33.69
C TYR A 439 6.96 -2.50 34.52
N THR A 440 6.16 -1.48 34.80
CA THR A 440 4.88 -1.60 35.52
C THR A 440 3.77 -0.98 34.67
N LEU A 441 2.78 -1.79 34.28
CA LEU A 441 1.50 -1.29 33.79
C LEU A 441 0.51 -1.19 34.93
N LYS A 442 -0.30 -0.14 34.93
CA LYS A 442 -1.47 0.00 35.82
C LYS A 442 -2.71 0.36 35.00
N TYR A 443 -3.82 -0.27 35.36
CA TYR A 443 -5.12 -0.05 34.74
C TYR A 443 -6.24 -0.36 35.73
N LYS A 444 -7.14 0.60 35.96
CA LYS A 444 -8.12 0.51 37.05
C LYS A 444 -7.38 0.14 38.36
N GLU A 445 -7.88 -0.80 39.15
CA GLU A 445 -7.24 -1.30 40.38
C GLU A 445 -6.20 -2.41 40.14
N ARG A 446 -5.89 -2.74 38.88
CA ARG A 446 -4.97 -3.82 38.50
C ARG A 446 -3.60 -3.27 38.16
N SER A 447 -2.57 -4.07 38.42
CA SER A 447 -1.20 -3.78 37.97
C SER A 447 -0.51 -5.05 37.51
N ALA A 448 0.32 -4.91 36.48
CA ALA A 448 1.20 -5.97 36.01
C ALA A 448 2.64 -5.47 35.91
N THR A 449 3.61 -6.30 36.33
CA THR A 449 5.04 -6.01 36.19
C THR A 449 5.73 -7.06 35.33
N PHE A 450 6.66 -6.61 34.49
CA PHE A 450 7.42 -7.48 33.60
C PHE A 450 8.83 -6.94 33.34
N ARG A 451 9.69 -7.79 32.79
CA ARG A 451 11.06 -7.45 32.38
C ARG A 451 11.29 -7.91 30.95
N ILE A 452 12.05 -7.12 30.20
CA ILE A 452 12.49 -7.51 28.84
C ILE A 452 13.44 -8.69 28.96
N GLY A 453 13.23 -9.72 28.13
CA GLY A 453 14.01 -10.95 28.16
C GLY A 453 13.63 -11.93 29.28
N ASP A 454 12.51 -11.72 29.96
CA ASP A 454 11.99 -12.61 31.00
C ASP A 454 10.56 -13.06 30.67
N THR A 455 10.31 -14.38 30.68
CA THR A 455 8.97 -14.92 30.47
C THR A 455 8.08 -14.77 31.70
N GLN A 456 8.66 -14.58 32.88
CA GLN A 456 7.91 -14.40 34.12
C GLN A 456 7.43 -12.95 34.28
N ALA A 457 6.13 -12.79 34.49
CA ALA A 457 5.47 -11.53 34.85
C ALA A 457 4.71 -11.68 36.17
N LYS A 458 4.29 -10.56 36.76
CA LYS A 458 3.43 -10.56 37.95
C LYS A 458 2.18 -9.72 37.74
N ALA A 459 1.01 -10.26 38.06
CA ALA A 459 -0.24 -9.53 38.21
C ALA A 459 -0.46 -9.27 39.71
N GLY A 460 -0.26 -8.03 40.15
CA GLY A 460 -0.13 -7.72 41.59
C GLY A 460 0.95 -8.58 42.25
N ASN A 461 0.56 -9.47 43.15
CA ASN A 461 1.47 -10.38 43.87
C ASN A 461 1.56 -11.79 43.24
N THR A 462 0.76 -12.08 42.20
CA THR A 462 0.69 -13.40 41.58
C THR A 462 1.61 -13.46 40.37
N SER A 463 2.53 -14.42 40.35
CA SER A 463 3.38 -14.67 39.17
C SER A 463 2.63 -15.48 38.12
N PHE A 464 2.92 -15.21 36.85
CA PHE A 464 2.48 -16.02 35.72
C PHE A 464 3.53 -16.02 34.61
N GLU A 465 3.45 -17.03 33.74
CA GLU A 465 4.38 -17.22 32.64
C GLU A 465 3.75 -16.80 31.31
N MET A 466 4.47 -15.97 30.56
CA MET A 466 4.17 -15.65 29.18
C MET A 466 4.83 -16.67 28.25
N PRO A 467 4.24 -16.98 27.08
CA PRO A 467 4.81 -17.95 26.14
C PRO A 467 6.18 -17.53 25.60
N GLU A 468 6.41 -16.23 25.49
CA GLU A 468 7.70 -15.67 25.13
C GLU A 468 8.05 -14.45 25.99
N ALA A 469 9.31 -14.08 26.04
CA ALA A 469 9.75 -12.92 26.79
C ALA A 469 9.43 -11.61 26.05
N PRO A 470 9.03 -10.53 26.74
CA PRO A 470 8.95 -9.19 26.16
C PRO A 470 10.25 -8.79 25.49
N ILE A 471 10.15 -8.12 24.34
CA ILE A 471 11.28 -7.76 23.48
C ILE A 471 11.33 -6.26 23.19
N VAL A 472 12.44 -5.82 22.61
CA VAL A 472 12.51 -4.55 21.88
C VAL A 472 12.61 -4.85 20.40
N TYR A 473 11.69 -4.32 19.61
CA TYR A 473 11.71 -4.41 18.15
C TYR A 473 11.44 -3.01 17.61
N SER A 474 12.26 -2.59 16.65
CA SER A 474 12.08 -1.27 16.02
C SER A 474 11.93 -0.14 17.04
N GLY A 475 12.68 -0.16 18.15
CA GLY A 475 12.64 0.86 19.19
C GLY A 475 11.43 0.82 20.14
N ALA A 476 10.42 -0.01 19.89
CA ALA A 476 9.28 -0.20 20.80
C ALA A 476 9.52 -1.34 21.79
N THR A 477 9.11 -1.13 23.04
CA THR A 477 8.87 -2.23 23.97
C THR A 477 7.63 -2.99 23.49
N ALA A 478 7.81 -4.27 23.21
CA ALA A 478 6.76 -5.20 22.85
C ALA A 478 6.55 -6.21 23.96
N VAL A 479 5.29 -6.59 24.17
CA VAL A 479 4.92 -7.66 25.10
C VAL A 479 4.06 -8.67 24.35
N PRO A 480 4.15 -9.98 24.67
CA PRO A 480 3.11 -10.94 24.30
C PRO A 480 1.75 -10.44 24.76
N TYR A 481 0.71 -10.58 23.93
CA TYR A 481 -0.63 -10.11 24.31
C TYR A 481 -1.17 -10.79 25.57
N GLN A 482 -0.63 -11.96 25.95
CA GLN A 482 -0.97 -12.68 27.19
C GLN A 482 -0.70 -11.85 28.45
N LEU A 483 0.20 -10.86 28.42
CA LEU A 483 0.36 -9.90 29.52
C LEU A 483 -0.95 -9.13 29.79
N LEU A 484 -1.70 -8.81 28.72
CA LEU A 484 -2.97 -8.09 28.81
C LEU A 484 -4.10 -9.00 29.29
N GLU A 485 -4.16 -10.24 28.79
CA GLU A 485 -5.16 -11.23 29.21
C GLU A 485 -4.96 -11.64 30.67
N GLN A 486 -3.76 -12.11 31.04
CA GLN A 486 -3.50 -12.66 32.36
C GLN A 486 -3.28 -11.56 33.41
N GLY A 487 -2.67 -10.44 33.02
CA GLY A 487 -2.41 -9.32 33.92
C GLY A 487 -3.62 -8.44 34.20
N PHE A 488 -4.52 -8.31 33.23
CA PHE A 488 -5.63 -7.36 33.29
C PHE A 488 -7.00 -7.95 32.97
N GLY A 489 -7.11 -9.22 32.58
CA GLY A 489 -8.38 -9.86 32.23
C GLY A 489 -9.00 -9.29 30.95
N LEU A 490 -8.20 -8.69 30.08
CA LEU A 490 -8.68 -8.17 28.80
C LEU A 490 -9.00 -9.31 27.84
N SER A 491 -10.01 -9.13 27.01
CA SER A 491 -10.33 -10.06 25.93
C SER A 491 -9.43 -9.76 24.73
N VAL A 492 -8.65 -10.75 24.30
CA VAL A 492 -7.79 -10.64 23.12
C VAL A 492 -8.15 -11.72 22.10
N GLN A 493 -8.32 -11.33 20.84
CA GLN A 493 -8.62 -12.23 19.74
C GLN A 493 -7.61 -12.03 18.62
N TRP A 494 -6.81 -13.05 18.33
CA TRP A 494 -5.92 -13.10 17.18
C TRP A 494 -6.51 -13.97 16.07
N ASN A 495 -6.72 -13.37 14.90
CA ASN A 495 -7.13 -14.06 13.68
C ASN A 495 -5.98 -14.05 12.68
N GLU A 496 -5.25 -15.17 12.60
CA GLU A 496 -4.10 -15.32 11.71
C GLU A 496 -4.47 -15.15 10.22
N LYS A 497 -5.61 -15.73 9.81
CA LYS A 497 -6.07 -15.68 8.42
C LYS A 497 -6.37 -14.26 7.95
N LEU A 498 -6.90 -13.42 8.84
CA LEU A 498 -7.19 -12.01 8.57
C LEU A 498 -6.03 -11.09 8.93
N SER A 499 -5.00 -11.60 9.61
CA SER A 499 -3.95 -10.80 10.24
C SER A 499 -4.54 -9.70 11.12
N GLN A 500 -5.50 -10.05 11.97
CA GLN A 500 -6.25 -9.11 12.80
C GLN A 500 -6.09 -9.46 14.29
N LEU A 501 -5.74 -8.46 15.09
CA LEU A 501 -5.68 -8.53 16.54
C LEU A 501 -6.71 -7.56 17.13
N ALA A 502 -7.68 -8.08 17.89
CA ALA A 502 -8.63 -7.26 18.63
C ALA A 502 -8.36 -7.39 20.13
N ILE A 503 -8.31 -6.26 20.83
CA ILE A 503 -8.15 -6.16 22.28
C ILE A 503 -9.32 -5.34 22.80
N SER A 504 -10.06 -5.88 23.76
CA SER A 504 -11.20 -5.18 24.36
C SER A 504 -11.25 -5.35 25.87
N ASP A 505 -11.68 -4.29 26.55
CA ASP A 505 -12.08 -4.38 27.94
C ASP A 505 -13.59 -4.68 28.01
N GLN A 506 -13.93 -5.93 28.30
CA GLN A 506 -15.32 -6.41 28.44
C GLN A 506 -15.85 -6.23 29.86
N SER A 507 -15.11 -5.56 30.76
CA SER A 507 -15.51 -5.44 32.18
C SER A 507 -16.64 -4.45 32.46
N ASP A 508 -17.23 -3.84 31.43
CA ASP A 508 -18.38 -2.92 31.52
C ASP A 508 -19.62 -3.40 30.71
N GLU A 509 -19.64 -4.64 30.20
CA GLU A 509 -20.86 -5.36 29.73
C GLU A 509 -21.28 -6.42 30.77
#